data_AF-A0A0H4KUE8-F1
#
_entry.id   AF-A0A0H4KUE8-F1
#
_cell.length_a   1.000
_cell.length_b   1.000
_cell.length_c   1.000
_cell.angle_alpha   90.00
_cell.angle_beta   90.00
_cell.angle_gamma   90.00
#
_symmetry.space_group_name_H-M   'P 1'
#
loop_
_entity.id
_entity.type
_entity.pdbx_description
1 polymer ?
#
loop_
_entity_poly.entity_id
_entity_poly.type
_entity_poly.pdbx_seq_one_letter_code
_entity_poly.pdbx_strand_id
1 'polypeptide(L)' 'MAKNQDTMSSNLTGVLDVEEMTVTFIDKKDEGETVYDLEKTLQKYNGHTVSITFKVDENIDPVEE' A
#
# COMPACT_ATOMS: atom_id res chain seq x y z
N MET A 1 -27.29 20.08 7.56
CA MET A 1 -26.01 20.27 6.84
C MET A 1 -25.11 19.12 7.27
N ALA A 2 -24.90 18.12 6.42
CA ALA A 2 -24.00 17.02 6.74
C ALA A 2 -22.58 17.62 6.78
N LYS A 3 -21.96 17.62 7.96
CA LYS A 3 -20.55 17.96 8.13
C LYS A 3 -19.76 16.98 7.28
N ASN A 4 -18.92 17.48 6.38
CA ASN A 4 -17.87 16.66 5.77
C ASN A 4 -17.07 16.03 6.93
N GLN A 5 -17.25 14.74 7.17
CA GLN A 5 -16.24 13.96 7.86
C GLN A 5 -15.10 13.83 6.86
N ASP A 6 -14.02 14.58 7.09
CA ASP A 6 -12.82 14.52 6.26
C ASP A 6 -12.38 13.05 6.16
N THR A 7 -12.63 12.44 5.00
CA THR A 7 -12.31 11.04 4.77
C THR A 7 -10.84 10.98 4.39
N MET A 8 -10.02 10.36 5.25
CA MET A 8 -8.61 10.09 4.97
C MET A 8 -8.49 8.74 4.28
N SER A 9 -7.78 8.69 3.15
CA SER A 9 -7.52 7.47 2.39
C SER A 9 -6.05 7.37 1.99
N SER A 10 -5.48 6.17 2.07
CA SER A 10 -4.15 5.85 1.53
C SER A 10 -4.26 4.66 0.59
N ASN A 11 -3.70 4.80 -0.61
CA ASN A 11 -3.59 3.73 -1.59
C ASN A 11 -2.12 3.36 -1.73
N LEU A 12 -1.81 2.08 -1.52
CA LEU A 12 -0.48 1.51 -1.72
C LEU A 12 -0.59 0.40 -2.75
N THR A 13 0.39 0.31 -3.65
CA THR A 13 0.44 -0.72 -4.69
C THR A 13 1.89 -1.08 -4.88
N GLY A 14 2.19 -2.39 -4.94
CA GLY A 14 3.55 -2.89 -5.04
C GLY A 14 3.64 -4.34 -4.60
N VAL A 15 4.88 -4.82 -4.49
CA VAL A 15 5.20 -6.13 -3.92
C VAL A 15 5.15 -6.00 -2.41
N LEU A 16 4.36 -6.86 -1.76
CA LEU A 16 4.24 -6.90 -0.30
C LEU A 16 5.26 -7.88 0.27
N ASP A 17 6.14 -7.39 1.14
CA ASP A 17 6.92 -8.21 2.06
C ASP A 17 6.22 -8.21 3.43
N VAL A 18 5.73 -9.38 3.84
CA VAL A 18 4.99 -9.54 5.09
C VAL A 18 5.92 -9.66 6.30
N GLU A 19 7.14 -10.15 6.10
CA GLU A 19 8.11 -10.28 7.19
C GLU A 19 8.68 -8.91 7.57
N GLU A 20 9.01 -8.09 6.57
CA GLU A 20 9.50 -6.73 6.78
C GLU A 20 8.37 -5.70 6.94
N MET A 21 7.12 -6.07 6.66
CA MET A 21 5.95 -5.17 6.65
C MET A 21 6.18 -3.97 5.71
N THR A 22 6.73 -4.22 4.53
CA THR A 22 7.01 -3.20 3.51
C THR A 22 6.25 -3.48 2.21
N VAL A 23 5.95 -2.41 1.48
CA VAL A 23 5.41 -2.48 0.12
C VAL A 23 6.38 -1.78 -0.81
N THR A 24 6.96 -2.52 -1.75
CA THR A 24 7.91 -1.98 -2.73
C THR A 24 7.20 -1.73 -4.04
N PHE A 25 7.12 -0.47 -4.44
CA PHE A 25 6.67 -0.07 -5.76
C PHE A 25 7.89 0.06 -6.68
N ILE A 26 7.87 -0.67 -7.79
CA ILE A 26 8.92 -0.61 -8.82
C ILE A 26 8.35 0.20 -10.00
N ASP A 27 8.91 1.38 -10.25
CA ASP A 27 8.52 2.16 -11.42
C ASP A 27 9.14 1.56 -12.68
N LYS A 28 8.29 1.00 -13.55
CA LYS A 28 8.72 0.37 -14.81
C LYS A 28 9.35 1.36 -15.81
N LYS A 29 9.21 2.67 -15.60
CA LYS A 29 9.74 3.69 -16.54
C LYS A 29 11.16 4.12 -16.21
N ASP A 30 11.47 4.26 -14.92
CA ASP A 30 12.74 4.81 -14.45
C ASP A 30 13.56 3.82 -13.61
N GLU A 31 13.11 2.56 -13.49
CA GLU A 31 13.68 1.51 -12.62
C GLU A 31 13.86 1.96 -11.16
N GLY A 32 13.14 3.01 -10.76
CA GLY A 32 13.17 3.54 -9.41
C GLY A 32 12.36 2.67 -8.46
N GLU A 33 13.01 2.24 -7.38
CA GLU A 33 12.34 1.54 -6.28
C GLU A 33 11.88 2.54 -5.22
N THR A 34 10.59 2.48 -4.87
CA THR A 34 10.05 3.20 -3.72
C THR A 34 9.55 2.20 -2.70
N VAL A 35 10.16 2.20 -1.52
CA VAL A 35 9.78 1.33 -0.41
C VAL A 35 8.87 2.09 0.55
N TYR A 36 7.68 1.55 0.78
CA TYR A 36 6.71 2.06 1.74
C TYR A 36 6.67 1.18 2.99
N ASP A 37 6.82 1.79 4.15
CA ASP A 37 6.64 1.14 5.45
C ASP A 37 5.13 1.03 5.77
N LEU A 38 4.63 -0.20 5.77
CA LEU A 38 3.21 -0.47 5.98
C LEU A 38 2.80 -0.22 7.43
N GLU A 39 3.68 -0.52 8.39
CA GLU A 39 3.43 -0.29 9.81
C GLU A 39 3.21 1.20 10.09
N LYS A 40 4.11 2.07 9.61
CA LYS A 40 3.96 3.54 9.74
C LYS A 40 2.69 4.04 9.06
N THR A 41 2.29 3.41 7.96
CA THR A 41 1.05 3.78 7.25
C THR A 41 -0.18 3.43 8.07
N LEU A 42 -0.23 2.21 8.63
CA LEU A 42 -1.34 1.73 9.46
C LEU A 42 -1.41 2.47 10.81
N GLN A 43 -0.28 2.89 11.37
CA GLN A 43 -0.25 3.68 12.62
C GLN A 43 -1.06 4.99 12.52
N LYS A 44 -1.15 5.61 11.33
CA LYS A 44 -1.97 6.83 11.12
C LYS A 44 -3.46 6.61 11.35
N TYR A 45 -3.90 5.36 11.28
CA TYR A 45 -5.29 4.96 11.39
C TYR A 45 -5.60 4.23 12.71
N ASN A 46 -4.59 4.08 13.58
CA ASN A 46 -4.75 3.39 14.85
C ASN A 46 -5.81 4.07 15.73
N GLY A 47 -6.72 3.28 16.30
CA GLY A 47 -7.82 3.79 17.13
C GLY A 47 -9.01 4.39 16.36
N HIS A 48 -8.99 4.35 15.02
CA HIS A 48 -10.09 4.81 14.17
C HIS A 48 -10.84 3.65 13.51
N THR A 49 -12.13 3.85 13.21
CA THR A 49 -12.87 2.93 12.35
C THR A 49 -12.38 3.08 10.92
N VAL A 50 -11.83 2.01 10.35
CA VAL A 50 -11.29 1.99 8.99
C VAL A 50 -11.92 0.90 8.13
N SER A 51 -11.92 1.14 6.83
CA SER A 51 -12.20 0.14 5.80
C SER A 51 -10.91 -0.16 5.06
N ILE A 52 -10.47 -1.40 5.07
CA ILE A 52 -9.23 -1.85 4.41
C ILE A 52 -9.63 -2.79 3.26
N THR A 53 -9.03 -2.59 2.09
CA THR A 53 -9.27 -3.42 0.91
C THR A 53 -7.94 -3.90 0.35
N PHE A 54 -7.82 -5.20 0.13
CA PHE A 54 -6.65 -5.82 -0.50
C PHE A 54 -7.07 -6.40 -1.84
N LYS A 55 -6.27 -6.13 -2.87
CA LYS A 55 -6.39 -6.74 -4.19
C LYS A 55 -5.04 -7.36 -4.54
N VAL A 56 -5.04 -8.66 -4.81
CA VAL A 56 -3.86 -9.39 -5.27
C VAL A 56 -4.12 -9.76 -6.73
N ASP A 57 -3.19 -9.43 -7.60
CA ASP A 57 -3.21 -9.88 -9.00
C ASP A 57 -2.36 -11.15 -9.09
N GLU A 58 -3.01 -12.31 -9.29
CA GLU A 58 -2.35 -13.64 -9.33
C GLU A 58 -1.61 -13.91 -10.64
N ASN A 59 -1.83 -13.08 -11.67
CA ASN A 59 -1.09 -13.15 -12.94
C ASN A 59 0.17 -12.30 -12.83
N ILE A 60 1.17 -12.81 -12.13
CA ILE A 60 2.51 -12.23 -12.09
C ILE A 60 3.32 -12.96 -13.17
N ASP A 61 3.55 -12.29 -14.30
CA ASP A 61 4.52 -12.80 -15.28
C ASP A 61 5.88 -12.97 -14.55
N PRO A 62 6.56 -14.11 -14.69
CA PRO A 62 7.83 -14.34 -14.02
C PRO A 62 8.82 -13.24 -14.43
N VAL A 63 9.44 -12.61 -13.43
CA VAL A 63 10.56 -11.70 -13.66
C VAL A 63 11.75 -12.58 -14.01
N GLU A 64 12.17 -12.57 -15.28
CA GLU A 64 13.40 -13.28 -15.69
C GLU A 64 14.62 -12.64 -15.00
N GLU A 65 15.42 -13.46 -14.31
CA GLU A 65 16.70 -13.10 -13.65
C GLU A 65 17.79 -12.68 -14.63
#